data_AF-A0A6G4AHN1-F1
#
_entry.id   AF-A0A6G4AHN1-F1
#
_cell.length_a   1.000
_cell.length_b   1.000
_cell.length_c   1.000
_cell.angle_alpha   90.00
_cell.angle_beta   90.00
_cell.angle_gamma   90.00
#
_symmetry.space_group_name_H-M   'P 1'
#
loop_
_entity.id
_entity.type
_entity.pdbx_description
1 polymer ?
#
loop_
_entity_poly.entity_id
_entity_poly.type
_entity_poly.pdbx_seq_one_letter_code
_entity_poly.pdbx_strand_id
1 'polypeptide(L)' 'MKPIHLLGAIPFLGILGGIFFANRVTPYVLGMPFNLFWLVMWVVLISAIMAVIYRLDPANREEQSS' A
#
# COMPACT_ATOMS: atom_id res chain seq x y z
N MET A 1 -5.88 -16.55 -13.24
CA MET A 1 -5.65 -15.97 -11.90
C MET A 1 -5.52 -14.48 -12.08
N LYS A 2 -6.51 -13.69 -11.61
CA LYS A 2 -6.58 -12.25 -11.88
C LYS A 2 -5.30 -11.55 -11.33
N PRO A 3 -4.70 -10.58 -12.03
CA PRO A 3 -3.49 -9.86 -11.60
C PRO A 3 -3.66 -9.11 -10.25
N ILE A 4 -4.90 -9.00 -9.76
CA ILE A 4 -5.29 -8.46 -8.45
C ILE A 4 -4.64 -9.20 -7.27
N HIS A 5 -4.44 -10.51 -7.33
CA HIS A 5 -3.72 -11.23 -6.26
C HIS A 5 -2.24 -10.83 -6.18
N LEU A 6 -1.63 -10.41 -7.29
CA LEU A 6 -0.25 -9.93 -7.30
C LEU A 6 -0.12 -8.56 -6.62
N LEU A 7 -1.16 -7.72 -6.71
CA LEU A 7 -1.22 -6.41 -6.03
C LEU A 7 -1.25 -6.55 -4.49
N GLY A 8 -1.87 -7.62 -3.97
CA GLY A 8 -1.91 -7.90 -2.53
C GLY A 8 -0.55 -8.27 -1.91
N ALA A 9 0.41 -8.74 -2.71
CA ALA A 9 1.75 -9.08 -2.23
C ALA A 9 2.67 -7.86 -2.05
N ILE A 10 2.34 -6.73 -2.70
CA ILE A 10 3.11 -5.48 -2.67
C ILE A 10 3.30 -4.94 -1.24
N PRO A 11 2.25 -4.79 -0.41
CA PRO A 11 2.42 -4.35 0.98
C PRO A 11 3.26 -5.31 1.82
N PHE A 12 3.23 -6.60 1.52
CA PHE A 12 4.03 -7.60 2.24
C PHE A 12 5.53 -7.43 1.96
N LEU A 13 5.91 -7.31 0.69
CA LEU A 13 7.29 -7.00 0.28
C LEU A 13 7.74 -5.64 0.83
N GLY A 14 6.83 -4.68 0.86
CA GLY A 14 7.03 -3.35 1.39
C GLY A 14 7.33 -3.26 2.87
N ILE A 15 6.59 -4.02 3.68
CA ILE A 15 6.74 -4.05 5.13
C ILE A 15 7.94 -4.91 5.52
N LEU A 16 8.09 -6.11 4.93
CA LEU A 16 9.21 -7.02 5.23
C LEU A 16 10.56 -6.47 4.74
N GLY A 17 10.62 -5.97 3.50
CA GLY A 17 11.81 -5.29 2.98
C GLY A 17 12.03 -3.93 3.63
N GLY A 18 10.93 -3.26 4.00
CA GLY A 18 10.93 -2.00 4.72
C GLY A 18 11.65 -2.08 6.05
N ILE A 19 11.57 -3.18 6.79
CA ILE A 19 12.28 -3.31 8.08
C ILE A 19 13.81 -3.19 7.92
N PHE A 20 14.40 -3.70 6.85
CA PHE A 20 15.85 -3.53 6.60
C PHE A 20 16.24 -2.10 6.20
N PHE A 21 15.33 -1.37 5.55
CA PHE A 21 15.61 -0.03 5.00
C PHE A 21 15.14 1.12 5.90
N ALA A 22 14.06 0.90 6.63
CA ALA A 22 13.35 1.83 7.50
C ALA A 22 13.72 1.69 8.97
N ASN A 23 14.51 0.67 9.35
CA ASN A 23 15.21 0.63 10.65
C ASN A 23 16.41 1.61 10.67
N ARG A 24 16.17 2.81 10.17
CA ARG A 24 17.08 3.95 10.12
C ARG A 24 16.25 5.19 10.45
N VAL A 25 16.64 5.88 11.51
CA VAL A 25 16.01 7.15 11.92
C VAL A 25 16.44 8.31 11.02
N THR A 26 17.62 8.22 10.41
CA THR A 26 18.15 9.16 9.43
C THR A 26 18.10 8.54 8.02
N PRO A 27 17.72 9.32 6.99
CA PRO A 27 17.43 10.77 7.00
C PRO A 27 16.06 11.13 7.58
N TYR A 28 15.86 12.40 7.95
CA TYR A 28 14.53 12.91 8.29
C TYR A 28 13.83 13.36 7.01
N VAL A 29 12.59 12.91 6.81
CA VAL A 29 11.73 13.28 5.67
C VAL A 29 10.57 14.10 6.22
N LEU A 30 10.35 15.30 5.68
CA LEU A 30 9.29 16.22 6.13
C LEU A 30 9.37 16.56 7.65
N GLY A 31 10.57 16.52 8.23
CA GLY A 31 10.78 16.72 9.68
C GLY A 31 10.48 15.48 10.54
N MET A 32 10.10 14.36 9.93
CA MET A 32 9.80 13.09 10.60
C MET A 32 10.93 12.08 10.36
N PRO A 33 11.19 11.15 11.30
CA PRO A 33 12.09 10.03 11.04
C PRO A 33 11.63 9.23 9.81
N PHE A 34 12.58 8.77 8.98
CA PHE A 34 12.26 8.01 7.75
C PHE A 34 11.32 6.83 8.02
N ASN A 35 11.46 6.15 9.17
CA ASN A 35 10.59 5.04 9.55
C ASN A 35 9.11 5.43 9.64
N LEU A 36 8.80 6.60 10.23
CA LEU A 36 7.43 7.09 10.31
C LEU A 36 6.89 7.47 8.93
N PHE A 37 7.70 8.20 8.13
CA PHE A 37 7.32 8.55 6.77
C PHE A 37 7.03 7.30 5.93
N TRP A 38 7.87 6.28 6.03
CA TRP A 38 7.73 5.01 5.35
C TRP A 38 6.44 4.29 5.74
N LEU A 39 6.10 4.21 7.03
CA LEU A 39 4.85 3.64 7.51
C LEU A 39 3.64 4.36 6.92
N VAL A 40 3.62 5.69 6.99
CA VAL A 40 2.51 6.51 6.46
C VAL A 40 2.37 6.33 4.95
N MET A 41 3.49 6.28 4.22
CA MET A 41 3.50 6.00 2.78
C MET A 41 2.84 4.65 2.48
N TRP A 42 3.15 3.60 3.27
CA TRP A 42 2.50 2.28 3.11
C TRP A 42 1.01 2.29 3.38
N VAL A 43 0.54 3.03 4.39
CA VAL A 43 -0.89 3.18 4.67
C VAL A 43 -1.62 3.79 3.46
N VAL A 44 -1.07 4.86 2.89
CA VAL A 44 -1.63 5.51 1.69
C VAL A 44 -1.58 4.55 0.49
N LEU A 45 -0.48 3.81 0.32
CA LEU A 45 -0.31 2.86 -0.77
C LEU A 45 -1.35 1.73 -0.71
N ILE A 46 -1.65 1.19 0.48
CA ILE A 46 -2.67 0.16 0.68
C ILE A 46 -4.05 0.69 0.27
N SER A 47 -4.39 1.92 0.70
CA SER A 47 -5.65 2.56 0.30
C SER A 47 -5.74 2.74 -1.23
N ALA A 48 -4.65 3.18 -1.87
CA ALA A 48 -4.58 3.30 -3.32
C ALA A 48 -4.70 1.94 -4.02
N ILE A 49 -4.06 0.89 -3.51
CA ILE A 49 -4.17 -0.48 -4.03
C ILE A 49 -5.62 -0.94 -3.96
N MET A 50 -6.31 -0.74 -2.84
CA MET A 50 -7.73 -1.09 -2.70
C MET A 50 -8.62 -0.28 -3.65
N ALA A 51 -8.36 1.02 -3.83
CA ALA A 51 -9.08 1.84 -4.79
C ALA A 51 -8.85 1.39 -6.24
N VAL A 52 -7.63 0.99 -6.59
CA VAL A 52 -7.32 0.42 -7.91
C VAL A 52 -8.02 -0.92 -8.08
N ILE A 53 -7.96 -1.82 -7.09
CA ILE A 53 -8.68 -3.10 -7.11
C ILE A 53 -10.18 -2.86 -7.30
N TYR A 54 -10.78 -1.93 -6.55
CA TYR A 54 -12.19 -1.59 -6.66
C TYR A 54 -12.57 -1.08 -8.06
N ARG A 55 -11.70 -0.25 -8.66
CA ARG A 55 -11.93 0.27 -10.02
C ARG A 55 -11.71 -0.79 -11.10
N LEU A 56 -10.82 -1.75 -10.85
CA LEU A 56 -10.48 -2.81 -11.80
C LEU A 56 -11.38 -4.03 -11.69
N ASP A 57 -11.97 -4.29 -10.52
CA ASP A 57 -12.87 -5.41 -10.31
C ASP A 57 -14.27 -5.05 -10.85
N PRO A 58 -14.67 -5.63 -12.00
CA PRO A 58 -15.95 -5.31 -12.62
C PRO A 58 -17.14 -5.81 -11.80
N ALA A 59 -16.90 -6.73 -10.85
CA ALA A 59 -17.93 -7.33 -10.01
C ALA A 59 -18.55 -6.32 -9.03
N ASN A 60 -17.85 -5.27 -8.62
CA ASN A 60 -18.41 -4.26 -7.74
C ASN A 60 -19.30 -3.23 -8.47
N ARG A 61 -19.45 -3.34 -9.79
CA ARG A 61 -20.38 -2.51 -10.57
C ARG A 61 -21.85 -2.90 -10.38
N GLU A 62 -22.15 -4.08 -9.83
CA GLU A 62 -23.54 -4.56 -9.70
C GLU A 62 -24.22 -4.15 -8.38
N GLU A 63 -23.47 -3.76 -7.34
CA GLU A 63 -24.06 -3.39 -6.04
C GLU A 63 -24.54 -1.93 -5.93
N GLN A 64 -24.31 -1.09 -6.95
CA GLN A 64 -24.78 0.31 -6.95
C GLN A 64 -26.20 0.48 -7.51
N SER A 65 -26.88 -0.61 -7.86
CA SER A 65 -28.29 -0.62 -8.26
C SER A 65 -29.11 -1.59 -7.39
N SER A 66 -29.41 -1.20 -6.16
CA SER A 66 -30.56 -1.73 -5.38
C SER A 66 -31.04 -0.69 -4.38
#